data_AF-A0A7J3X707-F1
#
_entry.id   AF-A0A7J3X707-F1
#
_cell.length_a   1.000
_cell.length_b   1.000
_cell.length_c   1.000
_cell.angle_alpha   90.00
_cell.angle_beta   90.00
_cell.angle_gamma   90.00
#
_symmetry.space_group_name_H-M   'P 1'
#
loop_
_entity.id
_entity.type
_entity.pdbx_description
1 polymer ?
#
loop_
_entity_poly.entity_id
_entity_poly.type
_entity_poly.pdbx_seq_one_letter_code
_entity_poly.pdbx_strand_id
1 'polypeptide(L)' 'MEKGYDILVGYADYGETGKGEAMMAEGYFAKVILDRETLRILGAHIVGPEASILIQEVVN' A
#
# COMPACT_ATOMS: atom_id res chain seq x y z
N MET A 1 -19.23 -16.26 -6.42
CA MET A 1 -18.06 -17.13 -6.17
C MET A 1 -17.02 -16.28 -5.49
N GLU A 2 -16.71 -16.56 -4.22
CA GLU A 2 -15.59 -15.94 -3.52
C GLU A 2 -14.32 -16.60 -4.07
N LYS A 3 -13.41 -15.81 -4.66
CA LYS A 3 -12.11 -16.34 -5.09
C LYS A 3 -11.21 -16.41 -3.86
N GLY A 4 -10.90 -17.61 -3.39
CA GLY A 4 -9.87 -17.79 -2.36
C GLY A 4 -8.49 -17.56 -2.98
N TYR A 5 -7.87 -16.43 -2.67
CA TYR A 5 -6.47 -16.16 -3.02
C TYR A 5 -5.58 -16.52 -1.83
N ASP A 6 -4.44 -17.17 -2.10
CA ASP A 6 -3.33 -17.19 -1.13
C ASP A 6 -2.59 -15.86 -1.25
N ILE A 7 -2.50 -15.11 -0.15
CA ILE A 7 -2.05 -13.72 -0.19
C ILE A 7 -0.74 -13.48 0.54
N LEU A 8 -0.01 -12.48 0.04
CA LEU A 8 1.04 -11.76 0.73
C LEU A 8 0.55 -10.35 1.05
N VAL A 9 1.04 -9.80 2.17
CA VAL A 9 0.77 -8.42 2.58
C VAL A 9 2.09 -7.68 2.74
N GLY A 10 2.31 -6.67 1.91
CA GLY A 10 3.34 -5.66 2.10
C GLY A 10 2.76 -4.47 2.86
N TYR A 11 3.48 -3.97 3.85
CA TYR A 11 3.11 -2.79 4.63
C TYR A 11 4.33 -1.89 4.78
N ALA A 12 4.18 -0.60 4.51
CA ALA A 12 5.22 0.40 4.65
C ALA A 12 4.68 1.60 5.43
N ASP A 13 5.37 1.96 6.51
CA ASP A 13 5.09 3.18 7.25
C ASP A 13 5.63 4.38 6.47
N TYR A 14 4.79 5.41 6.29
CA TYR A 14 5.21 6.60 5.58
C TYR A 14 6.22 7.43 6.37
N GLY A 15 6.14 7.42 7.71
CA GLY A 15 7.04 8.13 8.61
C GLY A 15 8.49 7.68 8.51
N GLU A 16 8.73 6.43 8.10
CA GLU A 16 10.08 5.89 7.87
C GLU A 16 10.71 6.36 6.54
N THR A 17 9.93 7.04 5.68
CA THR A 17 10.48 7.67 4.48
C THR A 17 11.13 9.01 4.83
N GLY A 18 12.16 9.42 4.09
CA GLY A 18 12.80 10.72 4.35
C GLY A 18 11.84 11.93 4.27
N LYS A 19 10.80 11.87 3.43
CA LYS A 19 9.75 12.90 3.39
C LYS A 19 8.83 12.79 4.62
N GLY A 20 8.45 11.58 5.01
CA GLY A 20 7.63 11.36 6.20
C GLY A 20 8.31 11.84 7.48
N GLU A 21 9.59 11.50 7.66
CA GLU A 21 10.40 11.96 8.78
C GLU A 21 10.47 13.49 8.81
N ALA A 22 10.80 14.13 7.67
CA ALA A 22 10.85 15.59 7.56
C ALA A 22 9.51 16.28 7.85
N MET A 23 8.39 15.60 7.57
CA MET A 23 7.04 16.08 7.84
C MET A 23 6.54 15.73 9.25
N MET A 24 7.33 15.02 10.06
CA MET A 24 6.90 14.42 11.34
C MET A 24 5.58 13.64 11.16
N ALA A 25 5.52 12.86 10.09
CA ALA A 25 4.32 12.14 9.71
C ALA A 25 4.10 10.93 10.62
N GLU A 26 2.90 10.82 11.19
CA GLU A 26 2.49 9.71 12.04
C GLU A 26 1.15 9.13 11.54
N GLY A 27 0.97 7.81 11.68
CA GLY A 27 -0.28 7.12 11.35
C GLY A 27 -0.59 6.99 9.85
N TYR A 28 0.38 7.28 8.98
CA TYR A 28 0.27 7.15 7.53
C TYR A 28 0.99 5.90 7.02
N PHE A 29 0.41 5.23 6.03
CA PHE A 29 0.97 3.99 5.50
C PHE A 29 0.52 3.70 4.06
N ALA A 30 1.28 2.82 3.41
CA ALA A 30 0.87 2.11 2.21
C ALA A 30 0.85 0.60 2.47
N LYS A 31 -0.26 -0.06 2.14
CA LYS A 31 -0.44 -1.51 2.25
C LYS A 31 -0.80 -2.09 0.89
N VAL A 32 -0.08 -3.11 0.44
CA VAL A 32 -0.32 -3.80 -0.83
C VAL A 32 -0.61 -5.28 -0.56
N ILE A 33 -1.62 -5.81 -1.23
CA ILE A 33 -2.04 -7.20 -1.15
C ILE A 33 -1.70 -7.86 -2.48
N LEU A 34 -0.96 -8.97 -2.42
CA LEU A 34 -0.52 -9.69 -3.61
C LEU A 34 -1.00 -11.13 -3.57
N ASP A 35 -1.19 -11.72 -4.75
CA ASP A 35 -1.26 -13.16 -4.92
C ASP A 35 0.12 -13.77 -4.65
N ARG A 36 0.22 -14.78 -3.78
CA ARG A 36 1.50 -15.34 -3.35
C ARG A 36 2.31 -15.95 -4.48
N GLU A 37 1.64 -16.68 -5.38
CA GLU A 37 2.30 -17.47 -6.42
C GLU A 37 2.78 -16.58 -7.57
N THR A 38 1.94 -15.63 -7.99
CA THR A 38 2.19 -14.79 -9.17
C THR A 38 2.79 -13.43 -8.83
N LEU A 39 2.77 -13.03 -7.54
CA LEU A 39 3.10 -11.69 -7.06
C LEU A 39 2.25 -10.59 -7.73
N ARG A 40 1.12 -10.94 -8.32
CA ARG A 40 0.18 -9.98 -8.89
C ARG A 40 -0.44 -9.15 -7.77
N ILE A 41 -0.49 -7.84 -7.95
CA ILE A 41 -1.24 -6.95 -7.04
C ILE A 41 -2.74 -7.27 -7.17
N LEU A 42 -3.35 -7.61 -6.03
CA LEU A 42 -4.78 -7.86 -5.88
C LEU A 42 -5.53 -6.63 -5.35
N GLY A 43 -4.81 -5.75 -4.66
CA GLY A 43 -5.34 -4.47 -4.17
C GLY A 43 -4.37 -3.74 -3.25
N ALA A 44 -4.72 -2.51 -2.88
CA ALA A 44 -3.96 -1.72 -1.92
C ALA A 44 -4.84 -0.80 -1.08
N HIS A 45 -4.29 -0.36 0.05
CA HIS A 45 -4.84 0.70 0.89
C HIS A 45 -3.74 1.72 1.15
N ILE A 46 -4.06 3.00 0.99
CA ILE A 46 -3.13 4.10 1.25
C ILE A 46 -3.83 5.06 2.22
N VAL A 47 -3.14 5.40 3.30
CA VAL A 47 -3.60 6.39 4.29
C VAL A 47 -2.50 7.44 4.43
N GLY A 48 -2.83 8.68 4.12
CA GLY A 48 -1.89 9.79 4.21
C GLY A 48 -2.16 10.89 3.19
N PRO A 49 -1.28 11.91 3.13
CA PRO A 49 -1.36 12.97 2.15
C PRO A 49 -1.38 12.40 0.73
N GLU A 50 -2.20 12.99 -0.14
CA GLU A 50 -2.22 12.65 -1.58
C GLU A 50 -2.62 11.18 -1.88
N ALA A 51 -3.21 10.44 -0.93
CA ALA A 51 -3.59 9.03 -1.12
C ALA A 51 -4.46 8.79 -2.36
N SER A 52 -5.35 9.72 -2.70
CA SER A 52 -6.21 9.66 -3.89
C SER A 52 -5.44 9.82 -5.21
N ILE A 53 -4.28 10.48 -5.20
CA ILE A 53 -3.39 10.59 -6.36
C ILE A 53 -2.55 9.32 -6.44
N LEU A 54 -1.92 8.92 -5.32
CA LEU A 54 -1.03 7.76 -5.25
C LEU A 54 -1.72 6.43 -5.59
N ILE A 55 -3.03 6.31 -5.33
CA ILE A 55 -3.76 5.07 -5.67
C ILE A 55 -3.79 4.81 -7.19
N GLN A 56 -3.64 5.83 -8.04
CA GLN A 56 -3.59 5.66 -9.50
C GLN A 56 -2.39 4.79 -9.93
N GLU A 57 -1.25 4.92 -9.26
CA GLU A 57 -0.05 4.13 -9.54
C GLU A 57 -0.25 2.63 -9.27
N VAL A 58 -1.21 2.27 -8.42
CA VAL A 58 -1.52 0.87 -8.11
C VAL A 58 -2.53 0.26 -9.08
N VAL A 59 -3.39 1.09 -9.67
CA VAL A 59 -4.50 0.63 -10.54
C VAL A 59 -4.10 0.56 -12.02
N ASN A 60 -3.07 1.31 -12.43
CA ASN A 60 -2.59 1.37 -13.81
C ASN A 60 -2.10 0.03 -14.38
#